data_AF-T2IF05-F1
#
_entry.id   AF-T2IF05-F1
#
_cell.length_a   1.000
_cell.length_b   1.000
_cell.length_c   1.000
_cell.angle_alpha   90.00
_cell.angle_beta   90.00
_cell.angle_gamma   90.00
#
_symmetry.space_group_name_H-M   'P 1'
#
loop_
_entity.id
_entity.type
_entity.pdbx_description
1 polymer ?
#
loop_
_entity_poly.entity_id
_entity_poly.type
_entity_poly.pdbx_seq_one_letter_code
_entity_poly.pdbx_strand_id
1 'polypeptide(L)'
;MNPSVKKWFVTSSLIISSFCCSPAVSAAGFTELVVFSDSLSDLGRAFTETGGTFPAYGSPSNPRYSNGPVWVEYLADSLGIATNPNTNYAIGGALTGNINAINFAPGFTPPPVFDGLTQQIASYTDYDPHALYIVWAGANDYIFGGEISPMNPISNLQTNLQTLLTNGAKNILVGNLPNLGDTPGVSDPAQSAGLNLLTQGHNNALSTTLDILQTSFPHANIRLLDANQQFQTITNEPSLFGFTNVTDSCLSGVVPCSNPDEYLFWDSIHPTTRGHQLISNLALEALGVPEPSAVFGLIVIGISGIFLKQKV
;
A
#
# COMPACT_ATOMS: atom_id res chain seq x y z
N MET A 1 61.86 6.72 54.28
CA MET A 1 60.46 6.23 54.17
C MET A 1 59.70 7.28 53.38
N ASN A 2 59.41 7.01 52.11
CA ASN A 2 58.83 7.97 51.17
C ASN A 2 57.55 7.33 50.59
N PRO A 3 56.40 8.02 50.58
CA PRO A 3 55.12 7.42 50.19
C PRO A 3 55.05 7.17 48.69
N SER A 4 54.54 5.99 48.32
CA SER A 4 54.40 5.53 46.95
C SER A 4 53.25 6.26 46.23
N VAL A 5 53.58 7.06 45.23
CA VAL A 5 52.60 7.67 44.31
C VAL A 5 52.14 6.59 43.33
N LYS A 6 50.89 6.12 43.46
CA LYS A 6 50.23 5.27 42.46
C LYS A 6 49.91 6.13 41.23
N LYS A 7 50.58 5.85 40.10
CA LYS A 7 50.25 6.42 38.79
C LYS A 7 48.98 5.74 38.26
N TRP A 8 47.95 6.54 38.01
CA TRP A 8 46.74 6.10 37.32
C TRP A 8 46.98 6.26 35.81
N PHE A 9 46.88 5.15 35.07
CA PHE A 9 46.87 5.20 33.62
C PHE A 9 45.42 5.42 33.16
N VAL A 10 45.14 6.59 32.61
CA VAL A 10 43.91 6.83 31.83
C VAL A 10 44.21 6.37 30.41
N THR A 11 43.77 5.18 30.04
CA THR A 11 43.76 4.75 28.63
C THR A 11 42.51 5.32 27.97
N SER A 12 42.68 6.41 27.21
CA SER A 12 41.65 6.91 26.31
C SER A 12 41.53 5.96 25.12
N SER A 13 40.57 5.04 25.18
CA SER A 13 40.18 4.25 24.03
C SER A 13 39.39 5.15 23.07
N LEU A 14 40.00 5.57 21.96
CA LEU A 14 39.26 6.12 20.83
C LEU A 14 38.42 4.97 20.24
N ILE A 15 37.12 4.99 20.50
CA ILE A 15 36.16 4.23 19.71
C ILE A 15 36.04 4.99 18.39
N ILE A 16 36.76 4.52 17.37
CA ILE A 16 36.53 4.93 15.99
C ILE A 16 35.18 4.33 15.61
N SER A 17 34.10 5.09 15.82
CA SER A 17 32.81 4.80 15.21
C SER A 17 33.01 4.94 13.71
N SER A 18 33.24 3.80 13.05
CA SER A 18 33.17 3.71 11.61
C SER A 18 31.72 3.99 11.24
N PHE A 19 31.40 5.25 10.98
CA PHE A 19 30.25 5.61 10.18
C PHE A 19 30.49 4.96 8.81
N CYS A 20 30.00 3.72 8.65
CA CYS A 20 29.66 3.21 7.34
C CYS A 20 28.63 4.20 6.81
N CYS A 21 29.11 5.15 6.01
CA CYS A 21 28.29 5.89 5.10
C CYS A 21 27.73 4.83 4.15
N SER A 22 26.57 4.27 4.50
CA SER A 22 25.76 3.55 3.53
C SER A 22 25.64 4.50 2.34
N PRO A 23 25.96 4.06 1.10
CA PRO A 23 25.72 4.91 -0.05
C PRO A 23 24.26 5.35 0.04
N ALA A 24 24.02 6.66 -0.05
CA ALA A 24 22.69 7.19 -0.20
C ALA A 24 22.04 6.38 -1.31
N VAL A 25 21.04 5.57 -0.96
CA VAL A 25 20.35 4.72 -1.91
C VAL A 25 19.81 5.65 -2.98
N SER A 26 20.05 5.30 -4.24
CA SER A 26 19.49 6.00 -5.39
C SER A 26 17.99 6.18 -5.12
N ALA A 27 17.52 7.43 -5.06
CA ALA A 27 16.12 7.70 -5.34
C ALA A 27 15.85 7.00 -6.67
N ALA A 28 14.90 6.06 -6.71
CA ALA A 28 14.73 5.15 -7.84
C ALA A 28 14.44 5.89 -9.17
N GLY A 29 14.22 7.21 -9.12
CA GLY A 29 14.29 8.09 -10.27
C GLY A 29 13.24 7.77 -11.32
N PHE A 30 12.06 7.35 -10.88
CA PHE A 30 10.95 7.06 -11.77
C PHE A 30 10.46 8.33 -12.44
N THR A 31 10.13 8.23 -13.73
CA THR A 31 9.64 9.35 -14.55
C THR A 31 8.19 9.70 -14.24
N GLU A 32 7.38 8.69 -13.96
CA GLU A 32 5.95 8.80 -13.64
C GLU A 32 5.45 7.57 -12.88
N LEU A 33 4.24 7.71 -12.32
CA LEU A 33 3.45 6.57 -11.85
C LEU A 33 2.39 6.21 -12.90
N VAL A 34 2.35 4.94 -13.28
CA VAL A 34 1.29 4.36 -14.12
C VAL A 34 0.51 3.37 -13.26
N VAL A 35 -0.76 3.66 -12.97
CA VAL A 35 -1.53 2.95 -11.94
C VAL A 35 -2.70 2.20 -12.57
N PHE A 36 -2.75 0.89 -12.34
CA PHE A 36 -3.86 0.01 -12.71
C PHE A 36 -4.38 -0.68 -11.44
N SER A 37 -5.60 -0.35 -11.03
CA SER A 37 -6.08 -0.72 -9.70
C SER A 37 -7.60 -0.56 -9.60
N ASP A 38 -8.10 -0.59 -8.38
CA ASP A 38 -9.49 -0.39 -8.02
C ASP A 38 -9.67 0.89 -7.19
N SER A 39 -10.63 0.89 -6.27
CA SER A 39 -10.96 2.01 -5.40
C SER A 39 -9.81 2.43 -4.49
N LEU A 40 -8.86 1.55 -4.14
CA LEU A 40 -7.74 1.89 -3.26
C LEU A 40 -6.78 2.90 -3.88
N SER A 41 -6.80 3.06 -5.20
CA SER A 41 -5.92 3.98 -5.93
C SER A 41 -6.67 4.96 -6.85
N ASP A 42 -8.00 4.94 -6.85
CA ASP A 42 -8.86 5.79 -7.68
C ASP A 42 -8.81 7.26 -7.20
N LEU A 43 -8.52 8.19 -8.13
CA LEU A 43 -8.43 9.64 -7.88
C LEU A 43 -9.74 10.40 -8.09
N GLY A 44 -10.85 9.70 -8.34
CA GLY A 44 -12.16 10.26 -8.66
C GLY A 44 -12.73 9.86 -10.04
N ARG A 45 -12.12 8.88 -10.71
CA ARG A 45 -12.58 8.33 -11.98
C ARG A 45 -13.96 7.70 -11.81
N ALA A 46 -14.16 6.83 -10.82
CA ALA A 46 -15.48 6.26 -10.54
C ALA A 46 -16.54 7.36 -10.30
N PHE A 47 -16.20 8.40 -9.54
CA PHE A 47 -17.12 9.51 -9.27
C PHE A 47 -17.52 10.25 -10.54
N THR A 48 -16.55 10.52 -11.40
CA THR A 48 -16.81 11.21 -12.67
C THR A 48 -17.67 10.35 -13.61
N GLU A 49 -17.29 9.09 -13.82
CA GLU A 49 -17.96 8.21 -14.78
C GLU A 49 -19.34 7.75 -14.32
N THR A 50 -19.58 7.71 -13.01
CA THR A 50 -20.88 7.35 -12.43
C THR A 50 -21.80 8.56 -12.17
N GLY A 51 -21.41 9.76 -12.60
CA GLY A 51 -22.19 10.98 -12.38
C GLY A 51 -22.33 11.37 -10.90
N GLY A 52 -21.33 11.03 -10.08
CA GLY A 52 -21.27 11.30 -8.64
C GLY A 52 -21.92 10.24 -7.76
N THR A 53 -22.26 9.08 -8.30
CA THR A 53 -22.92 8.00 -7.54
C THR A 53 -21.93 7.24 -6.66
N PHE A 54 -20.69 7.04 -7.13
CA PHE A 54 -19.66 6.27 -6.44
C PHE A 54 -18.34 7.04 -6.28
N PRO A 55 -17.71 7.07 -5.10
CA PRO A 55 -18.24 6.58 -3.83
C PRO A 55 -19.54 7.31 -3.45
N ALA A 56 -20.40 6.62 -2.69
CA ALA A 56 -21.68 7.17 -2.21
C ALA A 56 -21.51 8.24 -1.11
N TYR A 57 -20.25 8.54 -0.78
CA TYR A 57 -19.79 9.55 0.15
C TYR A 57 -18.68 10.35 -0.52
N GLY A 58 -18.40 11.54 0.02
CA GLY A 58 -17.42 12.47 -0.56
C GLY A 58 -18.08 13.61 -1.32
N SER A 59 -17.26 14.53 -1.79
CA SER A 59 -17.66 15.69 -2.56
C SER A 59 -16.85 15.74 -3.85
N PRO A 60 -17.25 16.56 -4.84
CA PRO A 60 -16.41 16.79 -6.02
C PRO A 60 -14.98 17.26 -5.70
N SER A 61 -14.77 17.84 -4.50
CA SER A 61 -13.43 18.26 -4.04
C SER A 61 -12.60 17.14 -3.41
N ASN A 62 -13.23 16.01 -3.02
CA ASN A 62 -12.52 14.82 -2.55
C ASN A 62 -13.29 13.52 -2.91
N PRO A 63 -13.30 13.11 -4.18
CA PRO A 63 -14.05 11.93 -4.66
C PRO A 63 -13.31 10.60 -4.44
N ARG A 64 -12.39 10.51 -3.48
CA ARG A 64 -11.64 9.28 -3.17
C ARG A 64 -12.51 8.33 -2.36
N TYR A 65 -12.22 7.04 -2.41
CA TYR A 65 -12.79 6.04 -1.50
C TYR A 65 -12.17 6.11 -0.09
N SER A 66 -11.96 7.32 0.42
CA SER A 66 -11.36 7.58 1.74
C SER A 66 -11.78 8.97 2.23
N ASN A 67 -11.28 9.40 3.38
CA ASN A 67 -11.51 10.75 3.93
C ASN A 67 -10.44 11.78 3.53
N GLY A 68 -9.56 11.44 2.59
CA GLY A 68 -8.46 12.26 2.13
C GLY A 68 -7.74 11.63 0.93
N PRO A 69 -6.51 12.08 0.61
CA PRO A 69 -5.70 11.49 -0.44
C PRO A 69 -5.50 9.97 -0.24
N VAL A 70 -5.42 9.25 -1.36
CA VAL A 70 -5.10 7.81 -1.37
C VAL A 70 -3.59 7.60 -1.50
N TRP A 71 -3.14 6.37 -1.23
CA TRP A 71 -1.72 6.05 -1.05
C TRP A 71 -0.83 6.40 -2.25
N VAL A 72 -1.34 6.27 -3.49
CA VAL A 72 -0.60 6.64 -4.70
C VAL A 72 -0.33 8.14 -4.80
N GLU A 73 -1.15 8.99 -4.17
CA GLU A 73 -0.91 10.44 -4.11
C GLU A 73 0.25 10.74 -3.15
N TYR A 74 0.28 10.09 -1.99
CA TYR A 74 1.39 10.20 -1.05
C TYR A 74 2.70 9.63 -1.62
N LEU A 75 2.61 8.51 -2.35
CA LEU A 75 3.77 7.89 -2.98
C LEU A 75 4.35 8.81 -4.06
N ALA A 76 3.49 9.40 -4.89
CA ALA A 76 3.92 10.35 -5.92
C ALA A 76 4.66 11.55 -5.28
N ASP A 77 4.08 12.16 -4.24
CA ASP A 77 4.69 13.27 -3.50
C ASP A 77 6.06 12.88 -2.92
N SER A 78 6.14 11.71 -2.29
CA SER A 78 7.37 11.20 -1.67
C SER A 78 8.47 10.91 -2.70
N LEU A 79 8.09 10.53 -3.92
CA LEU A 79 9.01 10.29 -5.04
C LEU A 79 9.34 11.57 -5.82
N GLY A 80 8.73 12.71 -5.50
CA GLY A 80 8.88 13.96 -6.26
C GLY A 80 8.23 13.91 -7.64
N ILE A 81 7.21 13.07 -7.82
CA ILE A 81 6.46 12.87 -9.06
C ILE A 81 5.10 13.54 -8.91
N ALA A 82 4.65 14.28 -9.94
CA ALA A 82 3.31 14.85 -9.93
C ALA A 82 2.26 13.73 -10.05
N THR A 83 1.24 13.76 -9.19
CA THR A 83 0.05 12.92 -9.38
C THR A 83 -0.61 13.28 -10.72
N ASN A 84 -0.83 12.28 -11.57
CA ASN A 84 -1.38 12.48 -12.91
C ASN A 84 -2.59 11.56 -13.13
N PRO A 85 -3.82 12.10 -13.17
CA PRO A 85 -5.01 11.32 -13.47
C PRO A 85 -5.00 10.65 -14.85
N ASN A 86 -4.21 11.13 -15.81
CA ASN A 86 -4.14 10.53 -17.14
C ASN A 86 -3.30 9.24 -17.17
N THR A 87 -2.49 8.99 -16.16
CA THR A 87 -1.68 7.77 -16.02
C THR A 87 -2.18 6.91 -14.85
N ASN A 88 -3.26 7.33 -14.19
CA ASN A 88 -3.96 6.54 -13.20
C ASN A 88 -5.29 6.03 -13.78
N TYR A 89 -5.27 4.77 -14.20
CA TYR A 89 -6.41 4.08 -14.79
C TYR A 89 -7.32 3.43 -13.75
N ALA A 90 -6.95 3.48 -12.46
CA ALA A 90 -7.71 2.87 -11.39
C ALA A 90 -9.15 3.41 -11.36
N ILE A 91 -10.09 2.49 -11.19
CA ILE A 91 -11.51 2.82 -11.06
C ILE A 91 -12.12 1.93 -9.98
N GLY A 92 -12.88 2.54 -9.08
CA GLY A 92 -13.63 1.85 -8.04
C GLY A 92 -14.37 0.61 -8.57
N GLY A 93 -14.30 -0.47 -7.81
CA GLY A 93 -14.98 -1.74 -8.14
C GLY A 93 -14.33 -2.58 -9.23
N ALA A 94 -13.19 -2.20 -9.81
CA ALA A 94 -12.51 -3.03 -10.80
C ALA A 94 -12.14 -4.42 -10.24
N LEU A 95 -12.53 -5.48 -10.95
CA LEU A 95 -12.02 -6.84 -10.70
C LEU A 95 -10.72 -7.05 -11.48
N THR A 96 -10.00 -8.13 -11.19
CA THR A 96 -8.74 -8.46 -11.90
C THR A 96 -8.91 -8.71 -13.40
N GLY A 97 -10.11 -9.11 -13.83
CA GLY A 97 -10.43 -9.43 -15.22
C GLY A 97 -11.06 -8.27 -15.97
N ASN A 98 -12.07 -8.60 -16.78
CA ASN A 98 -12.73 -7.69 -17.72
C ASN A 98 -13.98 -6.99 -17.15
N ILE A 99 -14.21 -7.09 -15.84
CA ILE A 99 -15.48 -6.73 -15.22
C ILE A 99 -15.23 -5.74 -14.09
N ASN A 100 -16.16 -4.82 -13.91
CA ASN A 100 -16.22 -3.94 -12.76
C ASN A 100 -17.50 -4.25 -11.95
N ALA A 101 -17.38 -4.33 -10.63
CA ALA A 101 -18.49 -4.60 -9.72
C ALA A 101 -19.61 -3.54 -9.81
N ILE A 102 -19.25 -2.29 -10.10
CA ILE A 102 -20.22 -1.18 -10.25
C ILE A 102 -21.18 -1.44 -11.44
N ASN A 103 -20.80 -2.26 -12.42
CA ASN A 103 -21.68 -2.62 -13.55
C ASN A 103 -22.96 -3.34 -13.09
N PHE A 104 -22.94 -3.93 -11.90
CA PHE A 104 -24.09 -4.62 -11.29
C PHE A 104 -24.74 -3.82 -10.16
N ALA A 105 -24.26 -2.60 -9.89
CA ALA A 105 -24.84 -1.74 -8.87
C ALA A 105 -26.26 -1.29 -9.29
N PRO A 106 -27.22 -1.26 -8.36
CA PRO A 106 -28.55 -0.75 -8.65
C PRO A 106 -28.51 0.76 -8.97
N GLY A 107 -29.42 1.22 -9.82
CA GLY A 107 -29.60 2.65 -10.12
C GLY A 107 -29.11 3.10 -11.50
N PHE A 108 -28.47 2.22 -12.28
CA PHE A 108 -28.12 2.49 -13.67
C PHE A 108 -29.05 1.76 -14.64
N THR A 109 -29.56 2.46 -15.67
CA THR A 109 -30.36 1.85 -16.74
C THR A 109 -30.10 2.60 -18.06
N PRO A 110 -29.51 1.95 -19.09
CA PRO A 110 -28.98 0.57 -19.09
C PRO A 110 -27.80 0.40 -18.11
N PRO A 111 -27.44 -0.85 -17.74
CA PRO A 111 -26.25 -1.10 -16.93
C PRO A 111 -25.00 -0.48 -17.61
N PRO A 112 -24.13 0.18 -16.83
CA PRO A 112 -22.92 0.79 -17.37
C PRO A 112 -21.89 -0.31 -17.65
N VAL A 113 -20.88 0.03 -18.46
CA VAL A 113 -19.72 -0.84 -18.70
C VAL A 113 -18.48 -0.06 -18.30
N PHE A 114 -18.07 -0.25 -17.05
CA PHE A 114 -16.82 0.27 -16.51
C PHE A 114 -15.70 -0.78 -16.61
N ASP A 115 -14.47 -0.29 -16.65
CA ASP A 115 -13.28 -1.12 -16.85
C ASP A 115 -12.98 -2.00 -15.61
N GLY A 116 -12.68 -3.27 -15.89
CA GLY A 116 -11.87 -4.10 -14.99
C GLY A 116 -10.39 -3.89 -15.26
N LEU A 117 -9.52 -4.51 -14.45
CA LEU A 117 -8.07 -4.34 -14.54
C LEU A 117 -7.52 -4.73 -15.93
N THR A 118 -8.07 -5.77 -16.57
CA THR A 118 -7.63 -6.19 -17.91
C THR A 118 -7.94 -5.12 -18.96
N GLN A 119 -9.08 -4.42 -18.90
CA GLN A 119 -9.32 -3.31 -19.83
C GLN A 119 -8.42 -2.11 -19.55
N GLN A 120 -8.20 -1.77 -18.27
CA GLN A 120 -7.30 -0.68 -17.90
C GLN A 120 -5.93 -0.88 -18.55
N ILE A 121 -5.33 -2.06 -18.41
CA ILE A 121 -4.03 -2.40 -18.99
C ILE A 121 -4.09 -2.47 -20.52
N ALA A 122 -5.13 -3.06 -21.10
CA ALA A 122 -5.28 -3.15 -22.55
C ALA A 122 -5.41 -1.78 -23.23
N SER A 123 -5.90 -0.77 -22.51
CA SER A 123 -6.06 0.60 -23.01
C SER A 123 -4.77 1.42 -22.99
N TYR A 124 -3.75 0.97 -22.25
CA TYR A 124 -2.48 1.69 -22.12
C TYR A 124 -1.48 1.28 -23.21
N THR A 125 -0.95 2.29 -23.91
CA THR A 125 -0.05 2.11 -25.06
C THR A 125 1.32 2.76 -24.90
N ASP A 126 1.51 3.62 -23.90
CA ASP A 126 2.63 4.56 -23.85
C ASP A 126 3.74 4.10 -22.90
N TYR A 127 4.21 2.87 -23.08
CA TYR A 127 5.14 2.20 -22.18
C TYR A 127 6.49 2.92 -22.05
N ASP A 128 6.78 3.44 -20.86
CA ASP A 128 8.08 3.96 -20.46
C ASP A 128 8.84 2.94 -19.56
N PRO A 129 10.05 2.47 -19.93
CA PRO A 129 10.86 1.60 -19.07
C PRO A 129 11.37 2.27 -17.78
N HIS A 130 11.25 3.60 -17.65
CA HIS A 130 11.62 4.36 -16.46
C HIS A 130 10.44 4.69 -15.55
N ALA A 131 9.20 4.43 -15.97
CA ALA A 131 8.03 4.58 -15.11
C ALA A 131 7.98 3.51 -14.02
N LEU A 132 7.24 3.81 -12.94
CA LEU A 132 6.78 2.83 -11.96
C LEU A 132 5.34 2.43 -12.27
N TYR A 133 5.16 1.16 -12.63
CA TYR A 133 3.85 0.57 -12.87
C TYR A 133 3.32 -0.01 -11.58
N ILE A 134 2.10 0.34 -11.21
CA ILE A 134 1.45 -0.11 -9.98
C ILE A 134 0.25 -0.97 -10.37
N VAL A 135 0.23 -2.20 -9.85
CA VAL A 135 -0.89 -3.14 -10.05
C VAL A 135 -1.39 -3.61 -8.70
N TRP A 136 -2.62 -3.26 -8.34
CA TRP A 136 -3.24 -3.75 -7.11
C TRP A 136 -4.75 -3.93 -7.29
N ALA A 137 -5.19 -5.19 -7.39
CA ALA A 137 -6.58 -5.57 -7.51
C ALA A 137 -6.76 -7.01 -7.01
N GLY A 138 -8.01 -7.40 -6.77
CA GLY A 138 -8.38 -8.77 -6.37
C GLY A 138 -9.42 -8.82 -5.27
N ALA A 139 -9.51 -7.79 -4.42
CA ALA A 139 -10.50 -7.72 -3.36
C ALA A 139 -11.93 -7.78 -3.92
N ASN A 140 -12.20 -7.05 -5.01
CA ASN A 140 -13.52 -7.00 -5.63
C ASN A 140 -13.96 -8.35 -6.20
N ASP A 141 -13.03 -9.19 -6.67
CA ASP A 141 -13.34 -10.53 -7.20
C ASP A 141 -14.02 -11.39 -6.13
N TYR A 142 -13.53 -11.31 -4.89
CA TYR A 142 -14.07 -12.08 -3.75
C TYR A 142 -15.25 -11.40 -3.06
N ILE A 143 -15.16 -10.08 -2.81
CA ILE A 143 -16.17 -9.35 -2.04
C ILE A 143 -17.46 -9.15 -2.86
N PHE A 144 -17.33 -8.81 -4.14
CA PHE A 144 -18.47 -8.44 -4.99
C PHE A 144 -18.65 -9.36 -6.20
N GLY A 145 -17.56 -9.94 -6.72
CA GLY A 145 -17.57 -10.84 -7.88
C GLY A 145 -18.07 -12.25 -7.59
N GLY A 146 -18.15 -12.63 -6.30
CA GLY A 146 -18.59 -13.96 -5.89
C GLY A 146 -17.58 -15.07 -6.23
N GLU A 147 -16.32 -14.72 -6.49
CA GLU A 147 -15.27 -15.70 -6.75
C GLU A 147 -14.97 -16.52 -5.48
N ILE A 148 -14.86 -17.84 -5.65
CA ILE A 148 -14.59 -18.80 -4.57
C ILE A 148 -13.28 -19.55 -4.77
N SER A 149 -12.53 -19.21 -5.81
CA SER A 149 -11.22 -19.76 -6.13
C SER A 149 -10.18 -18.65 -6.30
N PRO A 150 -9.01 -18.75 -5.66
CA PRO A 150 -7.95 -17.78 -5.91
C PRO A 150 -7.36 -17.87 -7.32
N MET A 151 -7.58 -18.98 -8.04
CA MET A 151 -6.91 -19.23 -9.31
C MET A 151 -7.38 -18.31 -10.44
N ASN A 152 -8.65 -17.90 -10.48
CA ASN A 152 -9.14 -17.04 -11.56
C ASN A 152 -8.55 -15.62 -11.45
N PRO A 153 -8.57 -14.94 -10.28
CA PRO A 153 -7.97 -13.62 -10.16
C PRO A 153 -6.45 -13.64 -10.39
N ILE A 154 -5.78 -14.70 -9.94
CA ILE A 154 -4.34 -14.87 -10.15
C ILE A 154 -4.00 -15.11 -11.62
N SER A 155 -4.81 -15.87 -12.36
CA SER A 155 -4.61 -16.06 -13.80
C SER A 155 -4.75 -14.75 -14.57
N ASN A 156 -5.72 -13.92 -14.19
CA ASN A 156 -5.89 -12.58 -14.76
C ASN A 156 -4.68 -11.70 -14.43
N LEU A 157 -4.25 -11.64 -13.17
CA LEU A 157 -3.08 -10.87 -12.74
C LEU A 157 -1.81 -11.31 -13.47
N GLN A 158 -1.57 -12.61 -13.59
CA GLN A 158 -0.43 -13.15 -14.35
C GLN A 158 -0.45 -12.65 -15.80
N THR A 159 -1.61 -12.75 -16.47
CA THR A 159 -1.76 -12.32 -17.87
C THR A 159 -1.55 -10.82 -18.03
N ASN A 160 -2.14 -10.04 -17.13
CA ASN A 160 -2.03 -8.59 -17.09
C ASN A 160 -0.56 -8.14 -16.86
N LEU A 161 0.13 -8.73 -15.88
CA LEU A 161 1.54 -8.45 -15.60
C LEU A 161 2.45 -8.87 -16.75
N GLN A 162 2.22 -10.05 -17.34
CA GLN A 162 2.97 -10.51 -18.51
C GLN A 162 2.77 -9.58 -19.71
N THR A 163 1.57 -8.99 -19.87
CA THR A 163 1.30 -7.99 -20.90
C THR A 163 2.14 -6.74 -20.68
N LEU A 164 2.17 -6.19 -19.46
CA LEU A 164 3.01 -5.03 -19.13
C LEU A 164 4.49 -5.31 -19.41
N LEU A 165 5.00 -6.45 -18.92
CA LEU A 165 6.40 -6.86 -19.07
C LEU A 165 6.80 -7.06 -20.54
N THR A 166 5.94 -7.70 -21.33
CA THR A 166 6.20 -7.95 -22.77
C THR A 166 6.21 -6.64 -23.58
N ASN A 167 5.44 -5.64 -23.15
CA ASN A 167 5.39 -4.32 -23.80
C ASN A 167 6.43 -3.32 -23.27
N GLY A 168 7.32 -3.74 -22.35
CA GLY A 168 8.50 -2.97 -21.96
C GLY A 168 8.45 -2.31 -20.59
N ALA A 169 7.41 -2.55 -19.79
CA ALA A 169 7.41 -2.15 -18.39
C ALA A 169 8.57 -2.83 -17.64
N LYS A 170 9.41 -2.05 -16.95
CA LYS A 170 10.57 -2.58 -16.21
C LYS A 170 10.46 -2.48 -14.70
N ASN A 171 9.67 -1.57 -14.14
CA ASN A 171 9.55 -1.42 -12.69
C ASN A 171 8.09 -1.60 -12.32
N ILE A 172 7.75 -2.71 -11.68
CA ILE A 172 6.37 -3.04 -11.34
C ILE A 172 6.26 -3.27 -9.85
N LEU A 173 5.38 -2.54 -9.18
CA LEU A 173 4.96 -2.77 -7.81
C LEU A 173 3.59 -3.44 -7.81
N VAL A 174 3.48 -4.60 -7.17
CA VAL A 174 2.27 -5.41 -7.15
C VAL A 174 1.79 -5.60 -5.71
N GLY A 175 0.55 -5.24 -5.42
CA GLY A 175 -0.05 -5.42 -4.09
C GLY A 175 -0.66 -6.80 -3.90
N ASN A 176 -0.36 -7.44 -2.76
CA ASN A 176 -1.16 -8.56 -2.26
C ASN A 176 -2.37 -8.05 -1.45
N LEU A 177 -3.23 -8.96 -0.99
CA LEU A 177 -4.47 -8.59 -0.31
C LEU A 177 -4.31 -8.62 1.21
N PRO A 178 -4.76 -7.58 1.94
CA PRO A 178 -5.01 -7.73 3.37
C PRO A 178 -6.12 -8.76 3.60
N ASN A 179 -6.21 -9.29 4.81
CA ASN A 179 -7.28 -10.20 5.21
C ASN A 179 -8.65 -9.54 4.98
N LEU A 180 -9.35 -9.97 3.92
CA LEU A 180 -10.61 -9.35 3.53
C LEU A 180 -11.74 -9.61 4.54
N GLY A 181 -11.65 -10.72 5.27
CA GLY A 181 -12.57 -11.07 6.34
C GLY A 181 -12.37 -10.25 7.61
N ASP A 182 -11.29 -9.48 7.71
CA ASP A 182 -11.01 -8.59 8.86
C ASP A 182 -11.51 -7.15 8.60
N THR A 183 -12.17 -6.91 7.47
CA THR A 183 -12.77 -5.60 7.15
C THR A 183 -14.06 -5.37 7.94
N PRO A 184 -14.39 -4.11 8.30
CA PRO A 184 -15.60 -3.81 9.09
C PRO A 184 -16.92 -4.28 8.45
N GLY A 185 -16.94 -4.43 7.11
CA GLY A 185 -18.10 -4.90 6.36
C GLY A 185 -18.44 -6.37 6.55
N VAL A 186 -17.57 -7.16 7.18
CA VAL A 186 -17.76 -8.60 7.38
C VAL A 186 -17.98 -8.90 8.85
N SER A 187 -19.25 -9.05 9.24
CA SER A 187 -19.62 -9.37 10.63
C SER A 187 -19.81 -10.86 10.90
N ASP A 188 -20.10 -11.66 9.87
CA ASP A 188 -20.34 -13.10 10.03
C ASP A 188 -19.01 -13.85 10.17
N PRO A 189 -18.79 -14.61 11.26
CA PRO A 189 -17.52 -15.30 11.48
C PRO A 189 -17.17 -16.35 10.42
N ALA A 190 -18.17 -17.03 9.83
CA ALA A 190 -17.92 -18.04 8.80
C ALA A 190 -17.53 -17.38 7.47
N GLN A 191 -18.17 -16.27 7.12
CA GLN A 191 -17.81 -15.43 5.98
C GLN A 191 -16.41 -14.84 6.15
N SER A 192 -16.09 -14.29 7.33
CA SER A 192 -14.76 -13.76 7.66
C SER A 192 -13.67 -14.83 7.47
N ALA A 193 -13.86 -16.02 8.05
CA ALA A 193 -12.92 -17.12 7.87
C ALA A 193 -12.78 -17.54 6.41
N GLY A 194 -13.88 -17.61 5.66
CA GLY A 194 -13.87 -17.95 4.23
C GLY A 194 -13.09 -16.94 3.38
N LEU A 195 -13.32 -15.65 3.60
CA LEU A 195 -12.60 -14.57 2.91
C LEU A 195 -11.10 -14.54 3.26
N ASN A 196 -10.75 -14.81 4.51
CA ASN A 196 -9.35 -14.91 4.92
C ASN A 196 -8.64 -16.14 4.32
N LEU A 197 -9.34 -17.26 4.14
CA LEU A 197 -8.81 -18.41 3.41
C LEU A 197 -8.59 -18.09 1.91
N LEU A 198 -9.53 -17.38 1.28
CA LEU A 198 -9.35 -16.90 -0.10
C LEU A 198 -8.17 -15.94 -0.23
N THR A 199 -8.05 -15.01 0.72
CA THR A 199 -6.92 -14.07 0.80
C THR A 199 -5.58 -14.81 0.90
N GLN A 200 -5.48 -15.79 1.80
CA GLN A 200 -4.26 -16.59 1.95
C GLN A 200 -3.93 -17.36 0.66
N GLY A 201 -4.92 -17.99 0.03
CA GLY A 201 -4.76 -18.67 -1.24
C GLY A 201 -4.29 -17.74 -2.35
N HIS A 202 -4.90 -16.55 -2.44
CA HIS A 202 -4.52 -15.51 -3.39
C HIS A 202 -3.07 -15.08 -3.17
N ASN A 203 -2.69 -14.70 -1.96
CA ASN A 203 -1.37 -14.17 -1.66
C ASN A 203 -0.25 -15.20 -1.91
N ASN A 204 -0.48 -16.47 -1.55
CA ASN A 204 0.47 -17.56 -1.82
C ASN A 204 0.66 -17.79 -3.33
N ALA A 205 -0.45 -17.81 -4.08
CA ALA A 205 -0.41 -18.00 -5.52
C ALA A 205 0.22 -16.78 -6.22
N LEU A 206 -0.08 -15.55 -5.77
CA LEU A 206 0.52 -14.33 -6.27
C LEU A 206 2.04 -14.34 -6.08
N SER A 207 2.53 -14.66 -4.88
CA SER A 207 3.98 -14.77 -4.62
C SER A 207 4.65 -15.73 -5.60
N THR A 208 4.06 -16.91 -5.81
CA THR A 208 4.57 -17.90 -6.76
C THR A 208 4.58 -17.35 -8.21
N THR A 209 3.50 -16.67 -8.61
CA THR A 209 3.39 -16.03 -9.92
C THR A 209 4.45 -14.93 -10.11
N LEU A 210 4.70 -14.09 -9.10
CA LEU A 210 5.72 -13.05 -9.17
C LEU A 210 7.13 -13.64 -9.31
N ASP A 211 7.44 -14.73 -8.61
CA ASP A 211 8.73 -15.44 -8.74
C ASP A 211 8.94 -16.00 -10.16
N ILE A 212 7.89 -16.59 -10.74
CA ILE A 212 7.91 -17.11 -12.12
C ILE A 212 8.12 -15.97 -13.13
N LEU A 213 7.40 -14.86 -12.96
CA LEU A 213 7.53 -13.69 -13.84
C LEU A 213 8.92 -13.06 -13.71
N GLN A 214 9.45 -12.91 -12.50
CA GLN A 214 10.78 -12.37 -12.26
C GLN A 214 11.88 -13.24 -12.89
N THR A 215 11.71 -14.56 -12.87
CA THR A 215 12.62 -15.51 -13.54
C THR A 215 12.52 -15.41 -15.06
N SER A 216 11.31 -15.22 -15.59
CA SER A 216 11.04 -15.13 -17.04
C SER A 216 11.43 -13.78 -17.63
N PHE A 217 11.42 -12.72 -16.82
CA PHE A 217 11.77 -11.35 -17.18
C PHE A 217 12.91 -10.83 -16.26
N PRO A 218 14.13 -11.38 -16.36
CA PRO A 218 15.24 -11.06 -15.45
C PRO A 218 15.73 -9.61 -15.55
N HIS A 219 15.27 -8.86 -16.55
CA HIS A 219 15.58 -7.44 -16.75
C HIS A 219 14.57 -6.49 -16.08
N ALA A 220 13.44 -7.01 -15.59
CA ALA A 220 12.45 -6.25 -14.86
C ALA A 220 12.71 -6.33 -13.35
N ASN A 221 12.28 -5.29 -12.65
CA ASN A 221 12.21 -5.18 -11.19
C ASN A 221 10.75 -5.36 -10.78
N ILE A 222 10.39 -6.57 -10.36
CA ILE A 222 9.04 -6.86 -9.86
C ILE A 222 9.11 -6.87 -8.33
N ARG A 223 8.37 -5.96 -7.69
CA ARG A 223 8.35 -5.77 -6.23
C ARG A 223 6.97 -6.06 -5.68
N LEU A 224 6.93 -6.74 -4.54
CA LEU A 224 5.70 -6.98 -3.81
C LEU A 224 5.46 -5.85 -2.80
N LEU A 225 4.27 -5.27 -2.82
CA LEU A 225 3.71 -4.48 -1.72
C LEU A 225 2.94 -5.44 -0.81
N ASP A 226 3.56 -5.84 0.31
CA ASP A 226 2.99 -6.81 1.25
C ASP A 226 1.98 -6.17 2.22
N ALA A 227 0.83 -5.77 1.66
CA ALA A 227 -0.26 -5.20 2.42
C ALA A 227 -0.80 -6.16 3.48
N ASN A 228 -0.76 -7.48 3.25
CA ASN A 228 -1.19 -8.48 4.22
C ASN A 228 -0.40 -8.39 5.52
N GLN A 229 0.94 -8.43 5.43
CA GLN A 229 1.79 -8.31 6.59
C GLN A 229 1.65 -6.96 7.27
N GLN A 230 1.55 -5.86 6.50
CA GLN A 230 1.41 -4.51 7.06
C GLN A 230 0.11 -4.35 7.86
N PHE A 231 -1.03 -4.79 7.31
CA PHE A 231 -2.31 -4.70 8.02
C PHE A 231 -2.32 -5.58 9.27
N GLN A 232 -1.74 -6.78 9.23
CA GLN A 232 -1.61 -7.62 10.43
C GLN A 232 -0.77 -6.93 11.52
N THR A 233 0.36 -6.31 11.15
CA THR A 233 1.20 -5.56 12.10
C THR A 233 0.43 -4.39 12.72
N ILE A 234 -0.31 -3.63 11.91
CA ILE A 234 -1.14 -2.53 12.39
C ILE A 234 -2.22 -3.03 13.35
N THR A 235 -2.94 -4.09 12.99
CA THR A 235 -4.04 -4.61 13.82
C THR A 235 -3.54 -5.18 15.14
N ASN A 236 -2.35 -5.80 15.16
CA ASN A 236 -1.77 -6.36 16.38
C ASN A 236 -1.21 -5.27 17.32
N GLU A 237 -0.66 -4.19 16.78
CA GLU A 237 -0.01 -3.12 17.55
C GLU A 237 -0.49 -1.72 17.14
N PRO A 238 -1.80 -1.42 17.21
CA PRO A 238 -2.39 -0.23 16.58
C PRO A 238 -1.85 1.10 17.13
N SER A 239 -1.50 1.12 18.42
CA SER A 239 -0.94 2.29 19.09
C SER A 239 0.41 2.74 18.53
N LEU A 240 1.21 1.82 17.97
CA LEU A 240 2.49 2.16 17.32
C LEU A 240 2.29 2.99 16.05
N PHE A 241 1.12 2.88 15.44
CA PHE A 241 0.77 3.57 14.20
C PHE A 241 -0.15 4.78 14.42
N GLY A 242 -0.57 5.01 15.68
CA GLY A 242 -1.47 6.09 16.08
C GLY A 242 -2.95 5.75 15.98
N PHE A 243 -3.31 4.48 15.84
CA PHE A 243 -4.71 4.06 15.79
C PHE A 243 -5.24 3.68 17.17
N THR A 244 -6.46 4.11 17.45
CA THR A 244 -7.26 3.63 18.59
C THR A 244 -8.33 2.65 18.16
N ASN A 245 -8.70 2.63 16.87
CA ASN A 245 -9.67 1.70 16.31
C ASN A 245 -9.18 1.13 14.98
N VAL A 246 -9.13 -0.19 14.89
CA VAL A 246 -8.69 -0.94 13.69
C VAL A 246 -9.74 -1.95 13.22
N THR A 247 -10.95 -1.90 13.75
CA THR A 247 -12.01 -2.88 13.49
C THR A 247 -13.28 -2.27 12.94
N ASP A 248 -13.62 -1.06 13.39
CA ASP A 248 -14.84 -0.36 12.99
C ASP A 248 -14.56 0.69 11.91
N SER A 249 -15.58 0.99 11.11
CA SER A 249 -15.57 2.12 10.19
C SER A 249 -15.72 3.45 10.94
N CYS A 250 -14.93 4.47 10.58
CA CYS A 250 -15.16 5.83 11.05
C CYS A 250 -16.44 6.45 10.43
N LEU A 251 -16.80 6.07 9.21
CA LEU A 251 -17.99 6.55 8.51
C LEU A 251 -19.20 5.67 8.83
N SER A 252 -20.22 6.26 9.46
CA SER A 252 -21.53 5.63 9.66
C SER A 252 -22.54 6.22 8.67
N GLY A 253 -22.82 5.48 7.59
CA GLY A 253 -23.60 5.98 6.47
C GLY A 253 -22.86 7.12 5.76
N VAL A 254 -23.26 8.37 6.01
CA VAL A 254 -22.60 9.58 5.49
C VAL A 254 -22.03 10.49 6.58
N VAL A 255 -22.12 10.06 7.85
CA VAL A 255 -21.66 10.86 9.00
C VAL A 255 -20.29 10.35 9.46
N PRO A 256 -19.24 11.17 9.39
CA PRO A 256 -17.91 10.78 9.84
C PRO A 256 -17.80 10.82 11.37
N CYS A 257 -16.93 9.98 11.92
CA CYS A 257 -16.50 10.05 13.31
C CYS A 257 -15.69 11.34 13.59
N SER A 258 -15.49 11.66 14.86
CA SER A 258 -14.81 12.89 15.29
C SER A 258 -13.29 12.90 15.07
N ASN A 259 -12.67 11.72 15.03
CA ASN A 259 -11.22 11.50 15.06
C ASN A 259 -10.81 10.50 13.97
N PRO A 260 -11.03 10.80 12.68
CA PRO A 260 -10.78 9.84 11.59
C PRO A 260 -9.30 9.42 11.48
N ASP A 261 -8.36 10.25 11.93
CA ASP A 261 -6.93 9.92 11.91
C ASP A 261 -6.54 8.83 12.94
N GLU A 262 -7.42 8.51 13.89
CA GLU A 262 -7.22 7.44 14.88
C GLU A 262 -7.91 6.12 14.48
N TYR A 263 -8.53 6.08 13.28
CA TYR A 263 -9.20 4.92 12.71
C TYR A 263 -8.42 4.35 11.53
N LEU A 264 -8.29 3.02 11.44
CA LEU A 264 -7.73 2.38 10.25
C LEU A 264 -8.69 2.43 9.07
N PHE A 265 -9.98 2.18 9.30
CA PHE A 265 -10.99 2.07 8.26
C PHE A 265 -11.87 3.32 8.18
N TRP A 266 -11.99 3.86 6.97
CA TRP A 266 -12.91 4.94 6.68
C TRP A 266 -14.33 4.41 6.59
N ASP A 267 -14.59 3.47 5.69
CA ASP A 267 -15.89 2.83 5.50
C ASP A 267 -15.79 1.32 5.80
N SER A 268 -16.71 0.51 5.24
CA SER A 268 -16.76 -0.92 5.49
C SER A 268 -15.54 -1.71 4.98
N ILE A 269 -14.73 -1.17 4.06
CA ILE A 269 -13.61 -1.91 3.45
C ILE A 269 -12.36 -1.04 3.17
N HIS A 270 -12.52 0.28 3.04
CA HIS A 270 -11.46 1.19 2.63
C HIS A 270 -10.74 1.81 3.83
N PRO A 271 -9.41 1.97 3.76
CA PRO A 271 -8.66 2.66 4.79
C PRO A 271 -8.98 4.15 4.87
N THR A 272 -8.73 4.74 6.04
CA THR A 272 -8.61 6.20 6.18
C THR A 272 -7.37 6.71 5.44
N THR A 273 -7.30 8.02 5.22
CA THR A 273 -6.13 8.67 4.63
C THR A 273 -4.88 8.43 5.46
N ARG A 274 -5.01 8.28 6.79
CA ARG A 274 -3.93 7.85 7.68
C ARG A 274 -3.45 6.43 7.36
N GLY A 275 -4.37 5.50 7.11
CA GLY A 275 -4.03 4.17 6.60
C GLY A 275 -3.32 4.22 5.25
N HIS A 276 -3.79 5.07 4.33
CA HIS A 276 -3.16 5.27 3.02
C HIS A 276 -1.74 5.84 3.11
N GLN A 277 -1.42 6.70 4.07
CA GLN A 277 -0.04 7.13 4.32
C GLN A 277 0.86 5.94 4.68
N LEU A 278 0.40 5.03 5.55
CA LEU A 278 1.19 3.86 5.94
C LEU A 278 1.41 2.89 4.76
N ILE A 279 0.42 2.76 3.88
CA ILE A 279 0.55 2.01 2.62
C ILE A 279 1.61 2.65 1.71
N SER A 280 1.65 3.99 1.62
CA SER A 280 2.68 4.71 0.87
C SER A 280 4.08 4.44 1.44
N ASN A 281 4.24 4.47 2.76
CA ASN A 281 5.53 4.18 3.40
C ASN A 281 5.98 2.74 3.12
N LEU A 282 5.06 1.77 3.17
CA LEU A 282 5.34 0.39 2.79
C LEU A 282 5.78 0.29 1.32
N ALA A 283 5.18 1.07 0.43
CA ALA A 283 5.59 1.12 -0.97
C ALA A 283 7.02 1.65 -1.14
N LEU A 284 7.38 2.72 -0.42
CA LEU A 284 8.75 3.26 -0.42
C LEU A 284 9.75 2.21 0.08
N GLU A 285 9.43 1.50 1.15
CA GLU A 285 10.24 0.40 1.68
C GLU A 285 10.42 -0.73 0.65
N ALA A 286 9.33 -1.18 0.02
CA ALA A 286 9.35 -2.23 -1.00
C ALA A 286 10.19 -1.84 -2.23
N LEU A 287 10.23 -0.55 -2.56
CA LEU A 287 11.04 0.01 -3.65
C LEU A 287 12.50 0.28 -3.24
N GLY A 288 12.83 0.11 -1.95
CA GLY A 288 14.15 0.39 -1.39
C GLY A 288 14.47 1.88 -1.32
N VAL A 289 13.47 2.77 -1.38
CA VAL A 289 13.67 4.21 -1.26
C VAL A 289 13.72 4.57 0.23
N PRO A 290 14.84 5.12 0.74
CA PRO A 290 14.91 5.53 2.13
C PRO A 290 13.89 6.64 2.40
N GLU A 291 13.15 6.52 3.49
CA GLU A 291 12.33 7.61 4.02
C GLU A 291 13.15 8.91 4.09
N PRO A 292 12.61 10.07 3.67
CA PRO A 292 13.24 11.35 3.90
C PRO A 292 13.55 11.46 5.40
N SER A 293 14.85 11.49 5.73
CA SER A 293 15.40 11.36 7.09
C SER A 293 15.05 12.50 8.07
N ALA A 294 13.98 13.24 7.84
CA ALA A 294 13.65 14.47 8.55
C ALA A 294 13.10 14.27 9.97
N VAL A 295 12.74 13.06 10.42
CA VAL A 295 12.00 12.90 11.70
C VAL A 295 12.74 12.18 12.83
N PHE A 296 13.80 11.39 12.59
CA PHE A 296 14.45 10.59 13.67
C PHE A 296 15.85 11.05 14.10
N GLY A 297 16.41 12.09 13.47
CA GLY A 297 17.76 12.60 13.78
C GLY A 297 17.95 13.28 15.16
N LEU A 298 16.88 13.50 15.94
CA LEU A 298 16.94 14.27 17.18
C LEU A 298 16.84 13.47 18.49
N ILE A 299 16.56 12.16 18.44
CA ILE A 299 16.31 11.37 19.68
C ILE A 299 17.58 10.67 20.21
N VAL A 300 18.65 10.52 19.42
CA VAL A 300 19.80 9.68 19.80
C VAL A 300 20.92 10.42 20.55
N ILE A 301 20.89 11.75 20.72
CA ILE A 301 21.96 12.49 21.42
C ILE A 301 21.70 12.61 22.96
N GLY A 302 20.58 12.09 23.47
CA GLY A 302 20.11 12.43 24.82
C GLY A 302 20.49 11.55 26.01
N ILE A 303 21.13 10.38 25.85
CA ILE A 303 21.39 9.47 26.99
C ILE A 303 22.78 8.86 26.92
N SER A 304 23.78 9.58 27.45
CA SER A 304 25.09 9.03 27.80
C SER A 304 25.63 9.76 29.03
N GLY A 305 25.18 9.33 30.20
CA GLY A 305 25.60 9.86 31.49
C GLY A 305 25.43 8.82 32.60
N ILE A 306 26.11 7.68 32.50
CA ILE A 306 26.18 6.68 33.57
C ILE A 306 27.22 7.15 34.60
N PHE A 307 26.77 7.60 35.76
CA PHE A 307 27.60 7.67 36.96
C PHE A 307 27.35 6.44 37.83
N LEU A 308 28.28 5.47 37.77
CA LEU A 308 28.42 4.45 38.80
C LEU A 308 29.23 5.03 39.96
N LYS A 309 28.65 5.07 41.16
CA LYS A 309 29.40 5.20 42.41
C LYS A 309 29.19 3.95 43.27
N GLN A 310 30.31 3.40 43.71
CA GLN A 310 30.44 2.16 44.46
C GLN A 310 29.97 2.29 45.91
N LYS A 311 29.58 1.12 46.45
CA LYS A 311 29.31 0.81 47.86
C LYS A 311 30.42 1.29 48.79
N VAL A 312 30.02 1.75 49.97
CA VAL A 312 30.76 1.55 51.24
C VAL A 312 30.23 0.28 51.86
#